data_AF-A0AA43ZDR6-F1
#
_entry.id   AF-A0AA43ZDR6-F1
#
_cell.length_a   1.000
_cell.length_b   1.000
_cell.length_c   1.000
_cell.angle_alpha   90.00
_cell.angle_beta   90.00
_cell.angle_gamma   90.00
#
_symmetry.space_group_name_H-M   'P 1'
#
loop_
_entity.id
_entity.type
_entity.pdbx_description
1 polymer ?
#
loop_
_entity_poly.entity_id
_entity_poly.type
_entity_poly.pdbx_seq_one_letter_code
_entity_poly.pdbx_strand_id
1 'polypeptide(L)'
;MLEIIEPERPTVLPKIELAPDGRKIYAPDGNVLCDFIECRKHVSIVRGSIGSGTSTACIMKMWLISCEQRPNDDGLRKTRWAVCRNTFPDLKNTTVKSWLDWFPEEMYGRFYWDRPYRHMIRLGDVEMEIIFLALDTEDDVRKLRSFEFTGIWFNELEFIDKAIVDEAESRTGRYPAVKDGGATWDGVIADMNAPREDHFIPLMMGEVPLPDDWTEEERLAYKRPDNWGYHVQPPAMLEIKDAAGTLTGYRMNPLAENTKWLKPGYYAEKIKGKTKQWIDSRVLNKITVFVDGKPVWNQFNADSHVSKTALEPIPGWPVYVGLDFGRNPACVVGQLVNNRWRIFAEVTARGVGASIFAPLVKQLLDRRLGDWQPTSRHADFQGFQVEFFGDPKGEDGTQSDETTAYDVFRSFGMPVRPAPVKNNHIQTRIEAVEYAMITMVNGMPRLLVCGVNCRTLKVAMAGGYHFARIKGTSRHKETPEKDRYSDIADATQYMVLGAGEGRAVAGGTHAGRKSAVDIKVQKKSRRRGGF
;
A
#
# COMPACT_ATOMS: atom_id res chain seq x y z
N MET A 1 -28.79 2.89 6.87
CA MET A 1 -28.45 2.35 5.53
C MET A 1 -27.68 3.43 4.79
N LEU A 2 -26.66 3.06 4.03
CA LEU A 2 -25.94 4.03 3.19
C LEU A 2 -26.84 4.50 2.06
N GLU A 3 -26.88 5.81 1.82
CA GLU A 3 -27.58 6.38 0.69
C GLU A 3 -26.85 6.03 -0.61
N ILE A 4 -27.59 5.62 -1.65
CA ILE A 4 -27.04 5.35 -2.98
C ILE A 4 -27.80 6.20 -3.98
N ILE A 5 -27.11 7.15 -4.62
CA ILE A 5 -27.70 8.02 -5.65
C ILE A 5 -27.29 7.50 -7.03
N GLU A 6 -28.26 6.97 -7.77
CA GLU A 6 -28.10 6.54 -9.16
C GLU A 6 -28.50 7.66 -10.15
N PRO A 7 -27.86 7.73 -11.32
CA PRO A 7 -28.37 8.54 -12.42
C PRO A 7 -29.66 7.93 -12.97
N GLU A 8 -30.46 8.73 -13.68
CA GLU A 8 -31.66 8.24 -14.35
C GLU A 8 -31.33 7.10 -15.33
N ARG A 9 -32.20 6.09 -15.37
CA ARG A 9 -32.00 4.92 -16.23
C ARG A 9 -32.18 5.32 -17.70
N PRO A 10 -31.17 5.11 -18.56
CA PRO A 10 -31.37 5.30 -19.99
C PRO A 10 -32.44 4.30 -20.47
N THR A 11 -33.43 4.81 -21.19
CA THR A 11 -34.54 4.01 -21.76
C THR A 11 -34.10 3.18 -22.96
N VAL A 12 -32.98 3.54 -23.59
CA VAL A 12 -32.38 2.84 -24.73
C VAL A 12 -30.94 2.46 -24.37
N LEU A 13 -30.63 1.17 -24.47
CA LEU A 13 -29.26 0.68 -24.29
C LEU A 13 -28.40 1.03 -25.51
N PRO A 14 -27.13 1.43 -25.33
CA PRO A 14 -26.26 1.72 -26.45
C PRO A 14 -25.98 0.45 -27.26
N LYS A 15 -25.80 0.63 -28.57
CA LYS A 15 -25.39 -0.43 -29.50
C LYS A 15 -24.04 -0.08 -30.08
N ILE A 16 -23.18 -1.08 -30.21
CA ILE A 16 -21.91 -0.91 -30.93
C ILE A 16 -22.25 -0.69 -32.41
N GLU A 17 -21.73 0.40 -32.97
CA GLU A 17 -21.85 0.70 -34.39
C GLU A 17 -21.04 -0.30 -35.20
N LEU A 18 -21.57 -0.70 -36.36
CA LEU A 18 -20.91 -1.61 -37.29
C LEU A 18 -20.57 -0.87 -38.57
N ALA A 19 -19.36 -1.07 -39.08
CA ALA A 19 -18.97 -0.65 -40.41
C ALA A 19 -19.75 -1.45 -41.48
N PRO A 20 -19.78 -0.99 -42.76
CA PRO A 20 -20.51 -1.68 -43.83
C PRO A 20 -20.10 -3.14 -44.05
N ASP A 21 -18.89 -3.51 -43.66
CA ASP A 21 -18.32 -4.85 -43.72
C ASP A 21 -18.62 -5.70 -42.47
N GLY A 22 -19.41 -5.19 -41.53
CA GLY A 22 -19.79 -5.85 -40.29
C GLY A 22 -18.79 -5.71 -39.14
N ARG A 23 -17.66 -5.00 -39.33
CA ARG A 23 -16.66 -4.77 -38.27
C ARG A 23 -17.20 -3.83 -37.20
N LYS A 24 -16.92 -4.13 -35.93
CA LYS A 24 -17.26 -3.25 -34.80
C LYS A 24 -16.45 -1.96 -34.86
N ILE A 25 -17.11 -0.81 -34.70
CA ILE A 25 -16.47 0.49 -34.57
C ILE A 25 -16.30 0.79 -33.08
N TYR A 26 -15.05 0.97 -32.65
CA TYR A 26 -14.73 1.39 -31.30
C TYR A 26 -14.65 2.92 -31.21
N ALA A 27 -15.32 3.47 -30.19
CA ALA A 27 -15.16 4.86 -29.79
C ALA A 27 -14.86 4.90 -28.28
N PRO A 28 -13.73 5.50 -27.85
CA PRO A 28 -13.43 5.65 -26.43
C PRO A 28 -14.51 6.48 -25.72
N ASP A 29 -14.88 6.07 -24.51
CA ASP A 29 -15.93 6.70 -23.72
C ASP A 29 -15.36 7.48 -22.54
N GLY A 30 -14.60 8.53 -22.85
CA GLY A 30 -14.00 9.43 -21.87
C GLY A 30 -12.62 9.95 -22.28
N ASN A 31 -12.22 11.09 -21.70
CA ASN A 31 -10.99 11.78 -22.05
C ASN A 31 -9.74 10.98 -21.69
N VAL A 32 -9.73 10.30 -20.54
CA VAL A 32 -8.56 9.51 -20.09
C VAL A 32 -8.33 8.31 -21.00
N LEU A 33 -9.40 7.63 -21.45
CA LEU A 33 -9.29 6.57 -22.47
C LEU A 33 -8.78 7.12 -23.81
N CYS A 34 -9.26 8.29 -24.26
CA CYS A 34 -8.74 8.94 -25.47
C CYS A 34 -7.23 9.23 -25.33
N ASP A 35 -6.85 9.95 -24.27
CA ASP A 35 -5.46 10.31 -23.98
C ASP A 35 -4.56 9.07 -23.91
N PHE A 36 -5.05 7.99 -23.29
CA PHE A 36 -4.32 6.73 -23.22
C PHE A 36 -4.12 6.10 -24.60
N ILE A 37 -5.16 6.02 -25.43
CA ILE A 37 -5.08 5.43 -26.77
C ILE A 37 -4.17 6.24 -27.68
N GLU A 38 -4.17 7.57 -27.57
CA GLU A 38 -3.33 8.49 -28.36
C GLU A 38 -1.88 8.57 -27.85
N CYS A 39 -1.62 8.20 -26.59
CA CYS A 39 -0.29 8.26 -26.02
C CYS A 39 0.70 7.33 -26.74
N ARG A 40 1.85 7.87 -27.20
CA ARG A 40 2.94 7.12 -27.86
C ARG A 40 4.19 7.01 -27.01
N LYS A 41 4.10 7.31 -25.71
CA LYS A 41 5.19 7.07 -24.76
C LYS A 41 5.56 5.58 -24.74
N HIS A 42 6.86 5.31 -24.56
CA HIS A 42 7.44 3.97 -24.62
C HIS A 42 6.76 3.02 -23.63
N VAL A 43 6.48 3.46 -22.41
CA VAL A 43 5.56 2.75 -21.52
C VAL A 43 4.29 3.56 -21.34
N SER A 44 3.13 2.94 -21.48
CA SER A 44 1.83 3.60 -21.28
C SER A 44 0.92 2.72 -20.44
N ILE A 45 0.50 3.22 -19.28
CA ILE A 45 -0.34 2.47 -18.33
C ILE A 45 -1.65 3.22 -18.11
N VAL A 46 -2.77 2.50 -18.14
CA VAL A 46 -4.09 3.01 -17.76
C VAL A 46 -4.60 2.32 -16.49
N ARG A 47 -5.03 3.11 -15.50
CA ARG A 47 -5.61 2.63 -14.25
C ARG A 47 -7.07 3.06 -14.11
N GLY A 48 -7.98 2.11 -13.92
CA GLY A 48 -9.42 2.39 -13.80
C GLY A 48 -10.15 1.52 -12.79
N SER A 49 -11.43 1.85 -12.57
CA SER A 49 -12.36 1.03 -11.77
C SER A 49 -12.76 -0.24 -12.52
N ILE A 50 -13.32 -1.22 -11.82
CA ILE A 50 -13.82 -2.45 -12.48
C ILE A 50 -14.91 -2.14 -13.52
N GLY A 51 -14.71 -2.57 -14.77
CA GLY A 51 -15.68 -2.34 -15.85
C GLY A 51 -15.56 -0.98 -16.56
N SER A 52 -14.47 -0.24 -16.32
CA SER A 52 -14.21 1.09 -16.89
C SER A 52 -13.63 1.10 -18.32
N GLY A 53 -13.55 -0.07 -18.98
CA GLY A 53 -13.17 -0.17 -20.40
C GLY A 53 -11.68 -0.16 -20.70
N THR A 54 -10.82 -0.19 -19.68
CA THR A 54 -9.35 -0.12 -19.82
C THR A 54 -8.76 -1.24 -20.68
N SER A 55 -9.15 -2.49 -20.47
CA SER A 55 -8.62 -3.61 -21.25
C SER A 55 -9.03 -3.53 -22.74
N THR A 56 -10.24 -3.05 -23.04
CA THR A 56 -10.66 -2.79 -24.43
C THR A 56 -9.86 -1.65 -25.07
N ALA A 57 -9.54 -0.61 -24.31
CA ALA A 57 -8.68 0.46 -24.80
C ALA A 57 -7.26 -0.04 -25.14
N CYS A 58 -6.70 -0.99 -24.37
CA CYS A 58 -5.43 -1.64 -24.73
C CYS A 58 -5.51 -2.42 -26.04
N ILE A 59 -6.57 -3.22 -26.24
CA ILE A 59 -6.83 -3.95 -27.49
C ILE A 59 -6.81 -2.99 -28.69
N MET A 60 -7.53 -1.87 -28.57
CA MET A 60 -7.65 -0.88 -29.64
C MET A 60 -6.38 -0.08 -29.85
N LYS A 61 -5.65 0.24 -28.78
CA LYS A 61 -4.36 0.90 -28.86
C LYS A 61 -3.34 0.05 -29.62
N MET A 62 -3.30 -1.26 -29.40
CA MET A 62 -2.42 -2.16 -30.17
C MET A 62 -2.74 -2.09 -31.67
N TRP A 63 -4.02 -2.13 -32.02
CA TRP A 63 -4.45 -2.01 -33.42
C TRP A 63 -4.05 -0.68 -34.04
N LEU A 64 -4.36 0.43 -33.36
CA LEU A 64 -4.03 1.77 -33.82
C LEU A 64 -2.52 1.94 -34.04
N ILE A 65 -1.69 1.52 -33.09
CA ILE A 65 -0.23 1.54 -33.22
C ILE A 65 0.23 0.69 -34.42
N SER A 66 -0.40 -0.46 -34.65
CA SER A 66 -0.05 -1.34 -35.77
C SER A 66 -0.39 -0.70 -37.12
N CYS A 67 -1.48 0.07 -37.20
CA CYS A 67 -1.84 0.87 -38.37
C CYS A 67 -0.92 2.08 -38.59
N GLU A 68 -0.27 2.59 -37.54
CA GLU A 68 0.62 3.76 -37.60
C GLU A 68 2.09 3.42 -37.86
N GLN A 69 2.47 2.14 -37.76
CA GLN A 69 3.83 1.74 -38.11
C GLN A 69 4.17 2.14 -39.55
N ARG A 70 5.42 2.52 -39.77
CA ARG A 70 5.93 2.76 -41.12
C ARG A 70 5.90 1.44 -41.91
N PRO A 71 5.36 1.44 -43.14
CA PRO A 71 5.45 0.29 -44.02
C PRO A 71 6.91 -0.06 -44.33
N ASN A 72 7.21 -1.35 -44.48
CA ASN A 72 8.50 -1.82 -44.97
C ASN A 72 8.62 -1.63 -46.50
N ASP A 73 9.72 -2.11 -47.08
CA ASP A 73 9.97 -2.01 -48.54
C ASP A 73 8.92 -2.76 -49.40
N ASP A 74 8.24 -3.76 -48.83
CA ASP A 74 7.11 -4.46 -49.46
C ASP A 74 5.77 -3.70 -49.32
N GLY A 75 5.79 -2.53 -48.67
CA GLY A 75 4.60 -1.74 -48.37
C GLY A 75 3.77 -2.28 -47.21
N LEU A 76 4.31 -3.17 -46.36
CA LEU A 76 3.60 -3.79 -45.24
C LEU A 76 3.98 -3.19 -43.89
N ARG A 77 2.98 -2.88 -43.06
CA ARG A 77 3.12 -2.46 -41.67
C ARG A 77 3.16 -3.69 -40.76
N LYS A 78 4.36 -4.14 -40.42
CA LYS A 78 4.56 -5.38 -39.64
C LYS A 78 4.64 -5.07 -38.15
N THR A 79 3.89 -5.81 -37.34
CA THR A 79 4.03 -5.78 -35.87
C THR A 79 3.96 -7.18 -35.27
N ARG A 80 4.63 -7.34 -34.12
CA ARG A 80 4.49 -8.52 -33.28
C ARG A 80 4.26 -8.09 -31.83
N TRP A 81 3.17 -8.56 -31.26
CA TRP A 81 2.75 -8.23 -29.92
C TRP A 81 2.77 -9.43 -28.99
N ALA A 82 3.24 -9.24 -27.77
CA ALA A 82 2.95 -10.16 -26.68
C ALA A 82 1.74 -9.67 -25.88
N VAL A 83 0.79 -10.56 -25.59
CA VAL A 83 -0.29 -10.31 -24.65
C VAL A 83 -0.06 -11.17 -23.42
N CYS A 84 0.26 -10.52 -22.31
CA CYS A 84 0.75 -11.13 -21.09
C CYS A 84 -0.29 -11.04 -19.98
N ARG A 85 -0.50 -12.17 -19.29
CA ARG A 85 -1.30 -12.28 -18.06
C ARG A 85 -0.66 -13.30 -17.13
N ASN A 86 -1.07 -13.34 -15.87
CA ASN A 86 -0.42 -14.22 -14.88
C ASN A 86 -0.51 -15.71 -15.24
N THR A 87 -1.72 -16.23 -15.48
CA THR A 87 -1.92 -17.67 -15.77
C THR A 87 -2.54 -17.93 -17.14
N PHE A 88 -2.23 -19.09 -17.75
CA PHE A 88 -2.83 -19.53 -19.01
C PHE A 88 -4.36 -19.71 -18.94
N PRO A 89 -4.93 -20.31 -17.88
CA PRO A 89 -6.39 -20.39 -17.73
C PRO A 89 -7.06 -19.02 -17.73
N ASP A 90 -6.51 -18.04 -17.02
CA ASP A 90 -7.06 -16.69 -17.01
C ASP A 90 -6.97 -16.07 -18.41
N LEU A 91 -5.77 -16.09 -19.01
CA LEU A 91 -5.52 -15.59 -20.36
C LEU A 91 -6.52 -16.13 -21.39
N LYS A 92 -6.79 -17.45 -21.37
CA LYS A 92 -7.76 -18.10 -22.27
C LYS A 92 -9.20 -17.68 -21.98
N ASN A 93 -9.58 -17.65 -20.70
CA ASN A 93 -10.97 -17.50 -20.30
C ASN A 93 -11.47 -16.05 -20.29
N THR A 94 -10.57 -15.07 -20.27
CA THR A 94 -10.91 -13.64 -20.20
C THR A 94 -10.28 -12.85 -21.36
N THR A 95 -8.95 -12.79 -21.45
CA THR A 95 -8.24 -11.89 -22.37
C THR A 95 -8.42 -12.32 -23.83
N VAL A 96 -8.25 -13.61 -24.15
CA VAL A 96 -8.48 -14.14 -25.51
C VAL A 96 -9.93 -13.95 -25.95
N LYS A 97 -10.90 -14.13 -25.04
CA LYS A 97 -12.32 -13.87 -25.37
C LYS A 97 -12.58 -12.40 -25.67
N SER A 98 -12.02 -11.50 -24.86
CA SER A 98 -12.16 -10.05 -25.07
C SER A 98 -11.48 -9.62 -26.38
N TRP A 99 -10.33 -10.23 -26.70
CA TRP A 99 -9.65 -10.02 -27.98
C TRP A 99 -10.51 -10.46 -29.17
N LEU A 100 -11.00 -11.70 -29.15
CA LEU A 100 -11.81 -12.26 -30.25
C LEU A 100 -13.18 -11.59 -30.39
N ASP A 101 -13.71 -10.96 -29.33
CA ASP A 101 -14.92 -10.14 -29.44
C ASP A 101 -14.71 -8.94 -30.37
N TRP A 102 -13.52 -8.34 -30.36
CA TRP A 102 -13.16 -7.20 -31.22
C TRP A 102 -12.50 -7.61 -32.54
N PHE A 103 -11.69 -8.67 -32.51
CA PHE A 103 -10.98 -9.23 -33.65
C PHE A 103 -11.36 -10.71 -33.85
N PRO A 104 -12.58 -11.00 -34.32
CA PRO A 104 -13.02 -12.36 -34.59
C PRO A 104 -12.17 -13.03 -35.68
N GLU A 105 -11.90 -14.34 -35.53
CA GLU A 105 -11.01 -15.09 -36.44
C GLU A 105 -11.58 -15.20 -37.86
N GLU A 106 -12.90 -15.29 -37.99
CA GLU A 106 -13.60 -15.35 -39.27
C GLU A 106 -13.45 -14.07 -40.11
N MET A 107 -13.08 -12.95 -39.48
CA MET A 107 -13.04 -11.63 -40.10
C MET A 107 -11.63 -11.02 -40.19
N TYR A 108 -10.76 -11.36 -39.24
CA TYR A 108 -9.43 -10.76 -39.11
C TYR A 108 -8.28 -11.72 -39.37
N GLY A 109 -8.51 -13.04 -39.38
CA GLY A 109 -7.49 -14.02 -39.74
C GLY A 109 -7.44 -15.22 -38.81
N ARG A 110 -6.46 -16.10 -39.04
CA ARG A 110 -6.41 -17.39 -38.36
C ARG A 110 -5.92 -17.24 -36.91
N PHE A 111 -6.69 -17.82 -35.99
CA PHE A 111 -6.24 -18.09 -34.63
C PHE A 111 -5.63 -19.49 -34.51
N TYR A 112 -4.48 -19.55 -33.85
CA TYR A 112 -3.69 -20.75 -33.58
C TYR A 112 -3.85 -21.10 -32.10
N TRP A 113 -4.51 -22.24 -31.85
CA TRP A 113 -4.86 -22.71 -30.51
C TRP A 113 -3.79 -23.64 -29.89
N ASP A 114 -2.66 -23.85 -30.56
CA ASP A 114 -1.45 -24.44 -29.98
C ASP A 114 -0.78 -23.43 -29.03
N ARG A 115 -0.13 -23.90 -27.96
CA ARG A 115 0.58 -23.01 -27.02
C ARG A 115 1.97 -22.66 -27.56
N PRO A 116 2.40 -21.39 -27.49
CA PRO A 116 1.62 -20.21 -27.09
C PRO A 116 0.56 -19.86 -28.14
N TYR A 117 -0.64 -19.43 -27.70
CA TYR A 117 -1.70 -19.09 -28.64
C TYR A 117 -1.29 -17.92 -29.51
N ARG A 118 -1.69 -17.94 -30.78
CA ARG A 118 -1.35 -16.87 -31.73
C ARG A 118 -2.53 -16.43 -32.57
N HIS A 119 -2.59 -15.15 -32.92
CA HIS A 119 -3.51 -14.64 -33.92
C HIS A 119 -2.70 -13.92 -34.99
N MET A 120 -2.82 -14.36 -36.25
CA MET A 120 -2.26 -13.67 -37.40
C MET A 120 -3.34 -12.83 -38.07
N ILE A 121 -3.21 -11.50 -37.98
CA ILE A 121 -4.11 -10.55 -38.62
C ILE A 121 -3.46 -9.96 -39.86
N ARG A 122 -4.17 -10.04 -40.99
CA ARG A 122 -3.76 -9.44 -42.27
C ARG A 122 -4.92 -8.66 -42.86
N LEU A 123 -4.84 -7.33 -42.79
CA LEU A 123 -5.90 -6.45 -43.28
C LEU A 123 -5.30 -5.23 -43.97
N GLY A 124 -5.57 -5.08 -45.26
CA GLY A 124 -4.93 -4.05 -46.08
C GLY A 124 -3.41 -4.25 -46.10
N ASP A 125 -2.67 -3.22 -45.72
CA ASP A 125 -1.22 -3.21 -45.59
C ASP A 125 -0.72 -3.59 -44.18
N VAL A 126 -1.61 -3.94 -43.24
CA VAL A 126 -1.23 -4.30 -41.86
C VAL A 126 -1.04 -5.82 -41.74
N GLU A 127 0.14 -6.24 -41.27
CA GLU A 127 0.44 -7.61 -40.84
C GLU A 127 0.79 -7.61 -39.34
N MET A 128 -0.12 -8.13 -38.52
CA MET A 128 -0.03 -8.09 -37.06
C MET A 128 -0.05 -9.52 -36.50
N GLU A 129 1.03 -9.91 -35.83
CA GLU A 129 1.14 -11.17 -35.10
C GLU A 129 0.91 -10.94 -33.61
N ILE A 130 -0.05 -11.64 -33.02
CA ILE A 130 -0.33 -11.59 -31.58
C ILE A 130 0.09 -12.90 -30.96
N ILE A 131 0.86 -12.85 -29.88
CA ILE A 131 1.31 -14.02 -29.12
C ILE A 131 0.81 -13.90 -27.68
N PHE A 132 0.00 -14.85 -27.24
CA PHE A 132 -0.57 -14.87 -25.89
C PHE A 132 0.34 -15.69 -24.97
N LEU A 133 0.91 -15.02 -23.96
CA LEU A 133 1.85 -15.60 -23.00
C LEU A 133 1.31 -15.51 -21.57
N ALA A 134 1.52 -16.57 -20.79
CA ALA A 134 1.35 -16.53 -19.35
C ALA A 134 2.71 -16.30 -18.68
N LEU A 135 2.80 -15.29 -17.82
CA LEU A 135 4.01 -14.90 -17.10
C LEU A 135 3.69 -14.76 -15.61
N ASP A 136 4.18 -15.68 -14.78
CA ASP A 136 3.98 -15.70 -13.31
C ASP A 136 5.31 -15.85 -12.56
N THR A 137 6.35 -16.38 -13.21
CA THR A 137 7.61 -16.76 -12.57
C THR A 137 8.84 -16.26 -13.33
N GLU A 138 10.01 -16.25 -12.67
CA GLU A 138 11.29 -15.98 -13.32
C GLU A 138 11.60 -16.94 -14.47
N ASP A 139 11.11 -18.18 -14.44
CA ASP A 139 11.25 -19.11 -15.56
C ASP A 139 10.42 -18.67 -16.78
N ASP A 140 9.30 -17.96 -16.58
CA ASP A 140 8.51 -17.39 -17.66
C ASP A 140 9.21 -16.21 -18.34
N VAL A 141 10.07 -15.49 -17.62
CA VAL A 141 10.94 -14.44 -18.18
C VAL A 141 11.84 -15.01 -19.27
N ARG A 142 12.28 -16.27 -19.15
CA ARG A 142 13.05 -16.95 -20.21
C ARG A 142 12.27 -17.10 -21.50
N LYS A 143 10.94 -17.25 -21.43
CA LYS A 143 10.08 -17.33 -22.63
C LYS A 143 10.10 -16.00 -23.38
N LEU A 144 10.07 -14.87 -22.69
CA LEU A 144 10.18 -13.54 -23.31
C LEU A 144 11.50 -13.37 -24.08
N ARG A 145 12.60 -13.94 -23.58
CA ARG A 145 13.92 -13.85 -24.23
C ARG A 145 14.00 -14.56 -25.58
N SER A 146 13.15 -15.57 -25.79
CA SER A 146 13.11 -16.35 -27.04
C SER A 146 12.37 -15.63 -28.17
N PHE A 147 11.64 -14.56 -27.88
CA PHE A 147 10.88 -13.81 -28.87
C PHE A 147 11.44 -12.40 -29.08
N GLU A 148 11.08 -11.84 -30.22
CA GLU A 148 11.40 -10.47 -30.65
C GLU A 148 10.09 -9.74 -30.88
N PHE A 149 9.79 -8.72 -30.07
CA PHE A 149 8.50 -8.03 -30.10
C PHE A 149 8.64 -6.60 -30.62
N THR A 150 7.56 -6.11 -31.23
CA THR A 150 7.33 -4.67 -31.42
C THR A 150 6.86 -4.06 -30.11
N GLY A 151 5.86 -4.67 -29.47
CA GLY A 151 5.34 -4.20 -28.20
C GLY A 151 4.73 -5.31 -27.35
N ILE A 152 4.49 -5.00 -26.08
CA ILE A 152 3.97 -5.95 -25.09
C ILE A 152 2.81 -5.30 -24.35
N TRP A 153 1.72 -6.06 -24.20
CA TRP A 153 0.57 -5.67 -23.39
C TRP A 153 0.51 -6.53 -22.12
N PHE A 154 0.62 -5.89 -20.96
CA PHE A 154 0.29 -6.51 -19.67
C PHE A 154 -1.16 -6.24 -19.29
N ASN A 155 -1.97 -7.30 -19.24
CA ASN A 155 -3.34 -7.22 -18.76
C ASN A 155 -3.40 -7.53 -17.26
N GLU A 156 -4.05 -6.66 -16.50
CA GLU A 156 -4.07 -6.68 -15.02
C GLU A 156 -2.67 -6.54 -14.40
N LEU A 157 -1.98 -5.45 -14.75
CA LEU A 157 -0.62 -5.17 -14.29
C LEU A 157 -0.49 -5.15 -12.76
N GLU A 158 -1.58 -4.94 -12.01
CA GLU A 158 -1.55 -4.98 -10.53
C GLU A 158 -1.09 -6.32 -9.93
N PHE A 159 -1.01 -7.38 -10.74
CA PHE A 159 -0.55 -8.71 -10.33
C PHE A 159 0.82 -9.09 -10.93
N ILE A 160 1.49 -8.19 -11.64
CA ILE A 160 2.76 -8.47 -12.32
C ILE A 160 3.90 -7.76 -11.61
N ASP A 161 4.99 -8.48 -11.34
CA ASP A 161 6.17 -7.91 -10.68
C ASP A 161 6.99 -7.00 -11.60
N LYS A 162 7.59 -5.96 -11.01
CA LYS A 162 8.42 -4.97 -11.72
C LYS A 162 9.50 -5.61 -12.59
N ALA A 163 10.20 -6.63 -12.08
CA ALA A 163 11.28 -7.29 -12.79
C ALA A 163 10.83 -7.94 -14.13
N ILE A 164 9.59 -8.44 -14.19
CA ILE A 164 9.01 -8.99 -15.41
C ILE A 164 8.77 -7.87 -16.44
N VAL A 165 8.29 -6.72 -15.97
CA VAL A 165 8.05 -5.53 -16.81
C VAL A 165 9.38 -4.97 -17.34
N ASP A 166 10.39 -4.84 -16.49
CA ASP A 166 11.73 -4.35 -16.86
C ASP A 166 12.37 -5.26 -17.93
N GLU A 167 12.30 -6.59 -17.77
CA GLU A 167 12.79 -7.49 -18.81
C GLU A 167 11.94 -7.35 -20.09
N ALA A 168 10.61 -7.33 -19.97
CA ALA A 168 9.73 -7.21 -21.13
C ALA A 168 10.02 -5.94 -21.94
N GLU A 169 10.23 -4.80 -21.29
CA GLU A 169 10.65 -3.54 -21.91
C GLU A 169 11.91 -3.74 -22.77
N SER A 170 12.94 -4.44 -22.25
CA SER A 170 14.19 -4.75 -22.97
C SER A 170 14.05 -5.64 -24.22
N ARG A 171 12.87 -6.25 -24.41
CA ARG A 171 12.53 -7.15 -25.53
C ARG A 171 11.70 -6.48 -26.62
N THR A 172 11.26 -5.23 -26.40
CA THR A 172 10.55 -4.42 -27.39
C THR A 172 11.52 -3.86 -28.45
N GLY A 173 10.98 -3.39 -29.58
CA GLY A 173 11.77 -2.80 -30.68
C GLY A 173 12.59 -3.78 -31.52
N ARG A 174 12.43 -5.10 -31.30
CA ARG A 174 13.19 -6.14 -32.01
C ARG A 174 12.49 -6.68 -33.25
N TYR A 175 11.21 -6.36 -33.43
CA TYR A 175 10.43 -6.70 -34.60
C TYR A 175 9.62 -5.49 -35.13
N PRO A 176 9.56 -5.27 -36.45
CA PRO A 176 10.36 -5.94 -37.47
C PRO A 176 11.85 -5.61 -37.28
N ALA A 177 12.73 -6.48 -37.75
CA ALA A 177 14.17 -6.20 -37.69
C ALA A 177 14.49 -4.95 -38.52
N VAL A 178 15.60 -4.27 -38.22
CA VAL A 178 16.00 -3.03 -38.94
C VAL A 178 16.11 -3.26 -40.45
N LYS A 179 16.61 -4.43 -40.86
CA LYS A 179 16.70 -4.84 -42.28
C LYS A 179 15.33 -4.97 -42.97
N ASP A 180 14.26 -5.14 -42.19
CA ASP A 180 12.89 -5.32 -42.64
C ASP A 180 12.04 -4.06 -42.35
N GLY A 181 12.68 -2.90 -42.14
CA GLY A 181 12.04 -1.58 -41.94
C GLY A 181 12.14 -1.02 -40.51
N GLY A 182 12.38 -1.88 -39.51
CA GLY A 182 12.46 -1.52 -38.09
C GLY A 182 11.11 -1.07 -37.49
N ALA A 183 10.97 -1.20 -36.17
CA ALA A 183 9.83 -0.63 -35.46
C ALA A 183 9.95 0.91 -35.39
N THR A 184 8.94 1.62 -35.84
CA THR A 184 8.83 3.09 -35.68
C THR A 184 8.31 3.48 -34.31
N TRP A 185 7.43 2.66 -33.75
CA TRP A 185 7.07 2.69 -32.34
C TRP A 185 7.32 1.32 -31.75
N ASP A 186 7.85 1.31 -30.52
CA ASP A 186 7.99 0.13 -29.70
C ASP A 186 7.80 0.47 -28.22
N GLY A 187 7.39 -0.52 -27.44
CA GLY A 187 7.22 -0.33 -26.01
C GLY A 187 6.19 -1.23 -25.33
N VAL A 188 5.80 -0.83 -24.12
CA VAL A 188 4.89 -1.57 -23.23
C VAL A 188 3.60 -0.80 -23.02
N ILE A 189 2.47 -1.48 -23.14
CA ILE A 189 1.17 -0.97 -22.72
C ILE A 189 0.62 -1.82 -21.59
N ALA A 190 -0.19 -1.22 -20.71
CA ALA A 190 -0.80 -1.97 -19.63
C ALA A 190 -2.12 -1.38 -19.17
N ASP A 191 -3.03 -2.27 -18.75
CA ASP A 191 -4.22 -1.89 -17.97
C ASP A 191 -4.16 -2.49 -16.57
N MET A 192 -4.70 -1.75 -15.61
CA MET A 192 -4.78 -2.21 -14.22
C MET A 192 -5.98 -1.63 -13.47
N ASN A 193 -6.40 -2.32 -12.41
CA ASN A 193 -7.17 -1.68 -11.34
C ASN A 193 -6.24 -0.99 -10.34
N ALA A 194 -6.79 -0.25 -9.38
CA ALA A 194 -6.01 0.30 -8.27
C ALA A 194 -5.27 -0.81 -7.50
N PRO A 195 -3.92 -0.83 -7.57
CA PRO A 195 -3.13 -1.82 -6.86
C PRO A 195 -3.05 -1.48 -5.37
N ARG A 196 -2.37 -2.36 -4.65
CA ARG A 196 -1.92 -2.14 -3.28
C ARG A 196 -0.86 -1.04 -3.23
N GLU A 197 -0.66 -0.43 -2.07
CA GLU A 197 0.35 0.63 -1.88
C GLU A 197 1.81 0.17 -2.07
N ASP A 198 2.08 -1.13 -1.85
CA ASP A 198 3.41 -1.75 -1.97
C ASP A 198 3.77 -2.15 -3.41
N HIS A 199 2.82 -2.00 -4.34
CA HIS A 199 3.06 -2.24 -5.76
C HIS A 199 4.00 -1.19 -6.35
N PHE A 200 4.81 -1.56 -7.35
CA PHE A 200 5.83 -0.66 -7.90
C PHE A 200 5.25 0.56 -8.61
N ILE A 201 4.07 0.45 -9.24
CA ILE A 201 3.42 1.57 -9.93
C ILE A 201 3.13 2.78 -9.02
N PRO A 202 2.34 2.67 -7.92
CA PRO A 202 2.06 3.83 -7.08
C PRO A 202 3.32 4.43 -6.43
N LEU A 203 4.32 3.60 -6.14
CA LEU A 203 5.64 4.06 -5.68
C LEU A 203 6.37 4.87 -6.75
N MET A 204 6.47 4.34 -7.98
CA MET A 204 7.13 5.02 -9.09
C MET A 204 6.39 6.29 -9.55
N MET A 205 5.06 6.27 -9.52
CA MET A 205 4.24 7.42 -9.91
C MET A 205 4.17 8.51 -8.82
N GLY A 206 4.75 8.27 -7.65
CA GLY A 206 4.78 9.22 -6.53
C GLY A 206 3.43 9.37 -5.81
N GLU A 207 2.49 8.44 -6.03
CA GLU A 207 1.20 8.40 -5.31
C GLU A 207 1.38 7.87 -3.89
N VAL A 208 2.42 7.06 -3.66
CA VAL A 208 2.85 6.57 -2.36
C VAL A 208 4.31 6.99 -2.17
N PRO A 209 4.68 7.58 -1.01
CA PRO A 209 6.07 7.92 -0.75
C PRO A 209 6.95 6.67 -0.73
N LEU A 210 8.11 6.75 -1.38
CA LEU A 210 9.10 5.68 -1.28
C LEU A 210 9.51 5.47 0.18
N PRO A 211 9.70 4.21 0.63
CA PRO A 211 10.05 3.92 2.01
C PRO A 211 11.29 4.70 2.48
N ASP A 212 11.25 5.25 3.69
CA ASP A 212 12.32 6.13 4.22
C ASP A 212 13.65 5.38 4.44
N ASP A 213 13.60 4.05 4.50
CA ASP A 213 14.71 3.13 4.75
C ASP A 213 15.34 2.55 3.47
N TRP A 214 14.93 3.02 2.29
CA TRP A 214 15.57 2.66 1.02
C TRP A 214 16.86 3.45 0.79
N THR A 215 17.88 2.73 0.32
CA THR A 215 19.14 3.31 -0.19
C THR A 215 18.88 4.22 -1.38
N GLU A 216 19.82 5.13 -1.68
CA GLU A 216 19.68 6.02 -2.84
C GLU A 216 19.57 5.25 -4.16
N GLU A 217 20.27 4.11 -4.27
CA GLU A 217 20.19 3.23 -5.44
C GLU A 217 18.79 2.62 -5.60
N GLU A 218 18.19 2.10 -4.52
CA GLU A 218 16.81 1.60 -4.54
C GLU A 218 15.81 2.70 -4.89
N ARG A 219 16.01 3.92 -4.39
CA ARG A 219 15.15 5.06 -4.75
C ARG A 219 15.29 5.44 -6.22
N LEU A 220 16.50 5.40 -6.76
CA LEU A 220 16.78 5.71 -8.16
C LEU A 220 16.09 4.71 -9.10
N ALA A 221 16.06 3.42 -8.75
CA ALA A 221 15.37 2.37 -9.50
C ALA A 221 13.85 2.55 -9.60
N TYR A 222 13.27 3.40 -8.73
CA TYR A 222 11.84 3.73 -8.72
C TYR A 222 11.55 5.16 -9.16
N LYS A 223 12.55 5.89 -9.68
CA LYS A 223 12.29 7.18 -10.33
C LYS A 223 11.52 6.93 -11.62
N ARG A 224 10.34 7.56 -11.76
CA ARG A 224 9.54 7.49 -12.99
C ARG A 224 10.37 7.97 -14.20
N PRO A 225 10.50 7.14 -15.25
CA PRO A 225 11.10 7.60 -16.51
C PRO A 225 10.19 8.59 -17.26
N ASP A 226 10.78 9.58 -17.94
CA ASP A 226 10.03 10.62 -18.66
C ASP A 226 9.21 10.07 -19.83
N ASN A 227 9.69 8.96 -20.41
CA ASN A 227 9.04 8.20 -21.47
C ASN A 227 7.93 7.25 -20.95
N TRP A 228 7.47 7.39 -19.71
CA TRP A 228 6.30 6.68 -19.16
C TRP A 228 5.05 7.57 -19.14
N GLY A 229 3.95 7.05 -19.69
CA GLY A 229 2.59 7.59 -19.64
C GLY A 229 1.79 6.88 -18.56
N TYR A 230 1.09 7.65 -17.72
CA TYR A 230 0.24 7.12 -16.65
C TYR A 230 -1.09 7.85 -16.68
N HIS A 231 -2.16 7.11 -16.98
CA HIS A 231 -3.49 7.62 -17.26
C HIS A 231 -4.45 7.05 -16.21
N VAL A 232 -4.92 7.89 -15.30
CA VAL A 232 -5.76 7.48 -14.17
C VAL A 232 -7.18 7.94 -14.41
N GLN A 233 -8.09 6.99 -14.57
CA GLN A 233 -9.50 7.30 -14.73
C GLN A 233 -10.10 7.83 -13.42
N PRO A 234 -11.07 8.75 -13.50
CA PRO A 234 -11.84 9.18 -12.35
C PRO A 234 -12.57 7.97 -11.71
N PRO A 235 -12.86 8.04 -10.40
CA PRO A 235 -13.55 6.96 -9.71
C PRO A 235 -14.96 6.75 -10.30
N ALA A 236 -15.46 5.52 -10.28
CA ALA A 236 -16.81 5.22 -10.77
C ALA A 236 -17.92 5.84 -9.89
N MET A 237 -17.67 5.93 -8.58
CA MET A 237 -18.56 6.54 -7.61
C MET A 237 -17.81 7.58 -6.77
N LEU A 238 -18.53 8.38 -6.00
CA LEU A 238 -17.99 9.34 -5.03
C LEU A 238 -18.61 9.04 -3.66
N GLU A 239 -17.82 9.22 -2.60
CA GLU A 239 -18.33 9.16 -1.23
C GLU A 239 -19.23 10.36 -0.93
N ILE A 240 -20.34 10.13 -0.25
CA ILE A 240 -21.18 11.14 0.37
C ILE A 240 -20.84 11.14 1.86
N LYS A 241 -20.48 12.30 2.39
CA LYS A 241 -20.15 12.48 3.80
C LYS A 241 -21.01 13.57 4.41
N ASP A 242 -21.36 13.42 5.68
CA ASP A 242 -22.01 14.47 6.46
C ASP A 242 -21.02 15.59 6.84
N ALA A 243 -21.53 16.62 7.53
CA ALA A 243 -20.72 17.76 7.99
C ALA A 243 -19.61 17.36 9.00
N ALA A 244 -19.74 16.21 9.67
CA ALA A 244 -18.74 15.67 10.59
C ALA A 244 -17.69 14.79 9.87
N GLY A 245 -17.85 14.56 8.56
CA GLY A 245 -16.97 13.71 7.76
C GLY A 245 -17.33 12.21 7.81
N THR A 246 -18.45 11.85 8.43
CA THR A 246 -18.93 10.47 8.48
C THR A 246 -19.45 10.06 7.11
N LEU A 247 -19.07 8.87 6.64
CA LEU A 247 -19.58 8.31 5.39
C LEU A 247 -21.07 7.98 5.53
N THR A 248 -21.92 8.67 4.76
CA THR A 248 -23.37 8.48 4.74
C THR A 248 -23.87 7.79 3.48
N GLY A 249 -23.08 7.75 2.41
CA GLY A 249 -23.50 7.13 1.16
C GLY A 249 -22.48 7.14 0.04
N TYR A 250 -22.93 6.74 -1.14
CA TYR A 250 -22.18 6.83 -2.39
C TYR A 250 -23.08 7.37 -3.50
N ARG A 251 -22.53 8.18 -4.39
CA ARG A 251 -23.21 8.63 -5.62
C ARG A 251 -22.39 8.26 -6.84
N MET A 252 -23.03 8.03 -7.98
CA MET A 252 -22.29 7.88 -9.24
C MET A 252 -21.47 9.14 -9.54
N ASN A 253 -20.26 8.95 -10.05
CA ASN A 253 -19.44 10.06 -10.50
C ASN A 253 -19.84 10.44 -11.95
N PRO A 254 -20.27 11.68 -12.22
CA PRO A 254 -20.59 12.12 -13.59
C PRO A 254 -19.42 12.03 -14.57
N LEU A 255 -18.18 12.05 -14.06
CA LEU A 255 -16.98 11.92 -14.87
C LEU A 255 -16.56 10.46 -15.09
N ALA A 256 -17.28 9.48 -14.53
CA ALA A 256 -16.94 8.07 -14.70
C ALA A 256 -17.06 7.63 -16.16
N GLU A 257 -15.93 7.18 -16.71
CA GLU A 257 -15.79 6.72 -18.08
C GLU A 257 -16.39 5.33 -18.29
N ASN A 258 -16.77 5.03 -19.53
CA ASN A 258 -17.32 3.73 -19.96
C ASN A 258 -18.62 3.30 -19.25
N THR A 259 -19.28 4.19 -18.51
CA THR A 259 -20.47 3.84 -17.72
C THR A 259 -21.69 3.50 -18.57
N LYS A 260 -21.79 4.04 -19.79
CA LYS A 260 -22.91 3.78 -20.70
C LYS A 260 -23.02 2.32 -21.14
N TRP A 261 -21.89 1.61 -21.17
CA TRP A 261 -21.81 0.21 -21.58
C TRP A 261 -22.07 -0.78 -20.43
N LEU A 262 -22.34 -0.27 -19.23
CA LEU A 262 -22.63 -1.08 -18.05
C LEU A 262 -24.14 -1.22 -17.84
N LYS A 263 -24.55 -2.31 -17.19
CA LYS A 263 -25.95 -2.50 -16.79
C LYS A 263 -26.39 -1.32 -15.91
N PRO A 264 -27.62 -0.78 -16.09
CA PRO A 264 -28.17 0.18 -15.14
C PRO A 264 -28.09 -0.32 -13.70
N GLY A 265 -27.59 0.52 -12.78
CA GLY A 265 -27.34 0.17 -11.39
C GLY A 265 -26.12 -0.73 -11.12
N TYR A 266 -25.24 -0.93 -12.11
CA TYR A 266 -24.07 -1.84 -11.99
C TYR A 266 -23.25 -1.61 -10.72
N TYR A 267 -22.81 -0.38 -10.46
CA TYR A 267 -21.97 -0.08 -9.30
C TYR A 267 -22.78 -0.06 -7.99
N ALA A 268 -23.99 0.51 -8.02
CA ALA A 268 -24.89 0.57 -6.88
C ALA A 268 -25.22 -0.82 -6.31
N GLU A 269 -25.51 -1.81 -7.16
CA GLU A 269 -25.69 -3.20 -6.71
C GLU A 269 -24.36 -3.83 -6.26
N LYS A 270 -23.26 -3.50 -6.94
CA LYS A 270 -21.95 -4.13 -6.71
C LYS A 270 -21.33 -3.74 -5.37
N ILE A 271 -21.58 -2.54 -4.87
CA ILE A 271 -21.06 -2.09 -3.57
C ILE A 271 -21.82 -2.71 -2.37
N LYS A 272 -23.03 -3.26 -2.58
CA LYS A 272 -23.82 -3.82 -1.50
C LYS A 272 -23.11 -5.01 -0.85
N GLY A 273 -22.99 -4.97 0.48
CA GLY A 273 -22.32 -6.01 1.27
C GLY A 273 -20.80 -6.07 1.08
N LYS A 274 -20.18 -5.08 0.43
CA LYS A 274 -18.73 -4.99 0.27
C LYS A 274 -18.10 -4.17 1.38
N THR A 275 -16.87 -4.51 1.73
CA THR A 275 -16.08 -3.74 2.69
C THR A 275 -15.72 -2.38 2.08
N LYS A 276 -15.50 -1.37 2.94
CA LYS A 276 -15.07 -0.04 2.50
C LYS A 276 -13.81 -0.11 1.64
N GLN A 277 -12.84 -0.92 2.05
CA GLN A 277 -11.58 -1.13 1.34
C GLN A 277 -11.79 -1.70 -0.07
N TRP A 278 -12.69 -2.68 -0.21
CA TRP A 278 -13.02 -3.23 -1.53
C TRP A 278 -13.63 -2.16 -2.44
N ILE A 279 -14.53 -1.32 -1.90
CA ILE A 279 -15.14 -0.21 -2.64
C ILE A 279 -14.09 0.83 -3.00
N ASP A 280 -13.23 1.22 -2.06
CA ASP A 280 -12.15 2.19 -2.27
C ASP A 280 -11.23 1.77 -3.43
N SER A 281 -10.77 0.52 -3.45
CA SER A 281 -9.90 0.01 -4.52
C SER A 281 -10.66 -0.23 -5.83
N ARG A 282 -11.70 -1.08 -5.83
CA ARG A 282 -12.31 -1.59 -7.08
C ARG A 282 -13.31 -0.62 -7.72
N VAL A 283 -13.88 0.31 -6.97
CA VAL A 283 -14.91 1.24 -7.45
C VAL A 283 -14.42 2.68 -7.42
N LEU A 284 -13.74 3.10 -6.36
CA LEU A 284 -13.23 4.47 -6.23
C LEU A 284 -11.80 4.66 -6.75
N ASN A 285 -11.20 3.63 -7.35
CA ASN A 285 -9.87 3.70 -7.95
C ASN A 285 -8.78 4.25 -7.00
N LYS A 286 -8.91 4.00 -5.69
CA LYS A 286 -7.96 4.44 -4.66
C LYS A 286 -6.91 3.38 -4.41
N ILE A 287 -5.65 3.80 -4.32
CA ILE A 287 -4.60 2.98 -3.72
C ILE A 287 -4.96 2.78 -2.25
N THR A 288 -5.12 1.51 -1.85
CA THR A 288 -5.45 1.16 -0.47
C THR A 288 -4.29 0.41 0.17
N VAL A 289 -4.09 0.64 1.47
CA VAL A 289 -3.25 -0.23 2.31
C VAL A 289 -3.91 -1.61 2.27
N PHE A 290 -3.32 -2.55 1.55
CA PHE A 290 -3.82 -3.91 1.48
C PHE A 290 -3.11 -4.74 2.54
N VAL A 291 -3.88 -5.56 3.23
CA VAL A 291 -3.37 -6.47 4.25
C VAL A 291 -3.88 -7.84 3.85
N ASP A 292 -2.99 -8.70 3.35
CA ASP A 292 -3.36 -10.08 3.04
C ASP A 292 -3.35 -10.91 4.33
N GLY A 293 -4.47 -10.88 5.05
CA GLY A 293 -4.61 -11.63 6.28
C GLY A 293 -5.56 -10.96 7.26
N LYS A 294 -5.63 -11.54 8.46
CA LYS A 294 -6.44 -10.98 9.54
C LYS A 294 -5.59 -9.94 10.28
N PRO A 295 -5.97 -8.65 10.30
CA PRO A 295 -5.28 -7.66 11.12
C PRO A 295 -5.18 -8.14 12.57
N VAL A 296 -4.03 -7.91 13.20
CA VAL A 296 -3.84 -8.25 14.61
C VAL A 296 -4.76 -7.38 15.48
N TRP A 297 -4.76 -6.06 15.25
CA TRP A 297 -5.58 -5.10 15.98
C TRP A 297 -6.77 -4.59 15.14
N ASN A 298 -7.83 -5.39 15.07
CA ASN A 298 -9.04 -5.05 14.31
C ASN A 298 -9.80 -3.83 14.85
N GLN A 299 -9.51 -3.44 16.09
CA GLN A 299 -10.16 -2.34 16.81
C GLN A 299 -9.50 -0.99 16.49
N PHE A 300 -8.39 -0.99 15.75
CA PHE A 300 -7.73 0.24 15.37
C PHE A 300 -8.59 1.02 14.38
N ASN A 301 -8.91 2.27 14.73
CA ASN A 301 -9.58 3.21 13.84
C ASN A 301 -8.68 4.44 13.68
N ALA A 302 -8.27 4.73 12.44
CA ALA A 302 -7.38 5.83 12.15
C ALA A 302 -7.98 7.21 12.50
N ASP A 303 -9.30 7.39 12.41
CA ASP A 303 -9.95 8.66 12.73
C ASP A 303 -9.92 8.99 14.22
N SER A 304 -9.93 7.96 15.09
CA SER A 304 -9.94 8.14 16.55
C SER A 304 -8.56 7.92 17.21
N HIS A 305 -7.74 7.02 16.66
CA HIS A 305 -6.44 6.64 17.24
C HIS A 305 -5.26 7.36 16.62
N VAL A 306 -5.44 8.17 15.58
CA VAL A 306 -4.34 8.91 14.93
C VAL A 306 -4.54 10.41 15.10
N SER A 307 -3.52 11.07 15.63
CA SER A 307 -3.43 12.53 15.63
C SER A 307 -3.07 13.04 14.24
N LYS A 308 -3.86 13.98 13.72
CA LYS A 308 -3.58 14.66 12.44
C LYS A 308 -2.40 15.63 12.53
N THR A 309 -2.07 16.09 13.73
CA THR A 309 -0.93 16.98 14.01
C THR A 309 0.18 16.23 14.73
N ALA A 310 1.40 16.78 14.66
CA ALA A 310 2.52 16.27 15.44
C ALA A 310 2.18 16.32 16.94
N LEU A 311 2.48 15.22 17.65
CA LEU A 311 2.38 15.17 19.09
C LEU A 311 3.72 15.59 19.68
N GLU A 312 3.72 16.64 20.48
CA GLU A 312 4.89 17.03 21.26
C GLU A 312 4.88 16.33 22.64
N PRO A 313 6.06 15.99 23.17
CA PRO A 313 6.18 15.41 24.51
C PRO A 313 5.76 16.44 25.57
N ILE A 314 5.10 15.98 26.61
CA ILE A 314 4.55 16.80 27.69
C ILE A 314 5.53 16.77 28.88
N PRO A 315 6.14 17.91 29.26
CA PRO A 315 7.04 17.97 30.41
C PRO A 315 6.41 17.47 31.70
N GLY A 316 7.23 16.89 32.59
CA GLY A 316 6.78 16.37 33.88
C GLY A 316 6.14 14.97 33.85
N TRP A 317 5.97 14.38 32.66
CA TRP A 317 5.53 12.98 32.50
C TRP A 317 6.66 12.09 32.02
N PRO A 318 6.79 10.86 32.56
CA PRO A 318 7.81 9.92 32.13
C PRO A 318 7.61 9.52 30.67
N VAL A 319 8.73 9.34 29.96
CA VAL A 319 8.77 8.84 28.59
C VAL A 319 9.12 7.35 28.62
N TYR A 320 8.41 6.58 27.83
CA TYR A 320 8.61 5.15 27.65
C TYR A 320 9.15 4.89 26.25
N VAL A 321 10.16 4.04 26.17
CA VAL A 321 10.79 3.60 24.92
C VAL A 321 10.65 2.09 24.82
N GLY A 322 10.08 1.61 23.71
CA GLY A 322 10.03 0.19 23.35
C GLY A 322 11.05 -0.11 22.26
N LEU A 323 11.78 -1.22 22.39
CA LEU A 323 12.84 -1.65 21.49
C LEU A 323 12.63 -3.09 21.03
N ASP A 324 12.77 -3.32 19.72
CA ASP A 324 12.92 -4.65 19.14
C ASP A 324 14.29 -4.76 18.47
N PHE A 325 15.01 -5.85 18.76
CA PHE A 325 16.42 -6.06 18.39
C PHE A 325 16.59 -7.08 17.24
N GLY A 326 15.52 -7.36 16.50
CA GLY A 326 15.55 -8.23 15.34
C GLY A 326 16.49 -7.73 14.23
N ARG A 327 16.54 -8.48 13.11
CA ARG A 327 17.35 -8.12 11.93
C ARG A 327 17.05 -6.71 11.41
N ASN A 328 15.82 -6.25 11.57
CA ASN A 328 15.39 -4.89 11.27
C ASN A 328 14.94 -4.23 12.59
N PRO A 329 15.86 -3.65 13.37
CA PRO A 329 15.53 -3.19 14.70
C PRO A 329 14.59 -1.98 14.66
N ALA A 330 13.74 -1.88 15.68
CA ALA A 330 12.67 -0.89 15.73
C ALA A 330 12.56 -0.26 17.13
N CYS A 331 12.18 1.01 17.17
CA CYS A 331 12.04 1.78 18.38
C CYS A 331 10.77 2.64 18.33
N VAL A 332 9.99 2.62 19.41
CA VAL A 332 8.79 3.44 19.60
C VAL A 332 8.91 4.25 20.88
N VAL A 333 8.51 5.52 20.84
CA VAL A 333 8.60 6.44 21.96
C VAL A 333 7.23 7.04 22.27
N GLY A 334 6.80 6.96 23.54
CA GLY A 334 5.51 7.46 23.99
C GLY A 334 5.46 7.89 25.45
N GLN A 335 4.35 8.52 25.85
CA GLN A 335 4.03 8.87 27.24
C GLN A 335 2.66 8.32 27.62
N LEU A 336 2.50 7.93 28.88
CA LEU A 336 1.21 7.62 29.47
C LEU A 336 0.75 8.82 30.32
N VAL A 337 -0.05 9.70 29.74
CA VAL A 337 -0.49 10.97 30.34
C VAL A 337 -1.95 10.87 30.72
N ASN A 338 -2.28 11.06 32.01
CA ASN A 338 -3.64 10.91 32.52
C ASN A 338 -4.31 9.60 32.07
N ASN A 339 -3.56 8.50 32.16
CA ASN A 339 -3.95 7.17 31.72
C ASN A 339 -4.24 7.05 30.21
N ARG A 340 -3.76 7.98 29.38
CA ARG A 340 -3.84 7.93 27.91
C ARG A 340 -2.46 7.84 27.28
N TRP A 341 -2.28 6.87 26.40
CA TRP A 341 -1.09 6.69 25.60
C TRP A 341 -1.00 7.75 24.52
N ARG A 342 0.15 8.41 24.46
CA ARG A 342 0.54 9.35 23.39
C ARG A 342 1.85 8.86 22.80
N ILE A 343 1.79 8.22 21.65
CA ILE A 343 2.97 7.74 20.91
C ILE A 343 3.37 8.82 19.92
N PHE A 344 4.58 9.36 20.03
CA PHE A 344 4.97 10.60 19.35
C PHE A 344 6.23 10.52 18.49
N ALA A 345 7.02 9.45 18.61
CA ALA A 345 8.18 9.23 17.75
C ALA A 345 8.40 7.74 17.50
N GLU A 346 8.99 7.43 16.36
CA GLU A 346 9.47 6.10 16.01
C GLU A 346 10.81 6.20 15.26
N VAL A 347 11.57 5.11 15.25
CA VAL A 347 12.68 4.90 14.32
C VAL A 347 12.82 3.41 14.03
N THR A 348 13.06 3.07 12.76
CA THR A 348 13.33 1.71 12.28
C THR A 348 14.62 1.70 11.48
N ALA A 349 15.35 0.60 11.48
CA ALA A 349 16.50 0.40 10.60
C ALA A 349 16.48 -1.00 9.99
N ARG A 350 17.22 -1.23 8.90
CA ARG A 350 17.25 -2.51 8.17
C ARG A 350 18.62 -3.12 8.15
N GLY A 351 18.71 -4.41 8.48
CA GLY A 351 19.95 -5.19 8.37
C GLY A 351 21.11 -4.63 9.19
N VAL A 352 20.84 -3.85 10.23
CA VAL A 352 21.87 -3.26 11.09
C VAL A 352 21.81 -3.89 12.49
N GLY A 353 22.98 -4.03 13.10
CA GLY A 353 23.10 -4.48 14.49
C GLY A 353 22.86 -3.35 15.50
N ALA A 354 22.81 -3.72 16.78
CA ALA A 354 22.59 -2.78 17.89
C ALA A 354 23.62 -1.64 17.94
N SER A 355 24.87 -1.87 17.49
CA SER A 355 25.96 -0.87 17.47
C SER A 355 25.67 0.33 16.58
N ILE A 356 24.92 0.14 15.49
CA ILE A 356 24.47 1.22 14.60
C ILE A 356 23.12 1.76 15.06
N PHE A 357 22.23 0.88 15.54
CA PHE A 357 20.88 1.27 15.92
C PHE A 357 20.80 2.12 17.19
N ALA A 358 21.60 1.83 18.22
CA ALA A 358 21.61 2.58 19.47
C ALA A 358 21.93 4.08 19.28
N PRO A 359 22.96 4.48 18.51
CA PRO A 359 23.18 5.88 18.14
C PRO A 359 21.95 6.57 17.51
N LEU A 360 21.23 5.88 16.62
CA LEU A 360 20.04 6.44 15.96
C LEU A 360 18.91 6.71 16.95
N VAL A 361 18.68 5.77 17.88
CA VAL A 361 17.70 5.95 18.96
C VAL A 361 18.10 7.10 19.86
N LYS A 362 19.38 7.20 20.24
CA LYS A 362 19.88 8.33 21.04
C LYS A 362 19.65 9.67 20.34
N GLN A 363 20.01 9.77 19.06
CA GLN A 363 19.81 10.98 18.26
C GLN A 363 18.32 11.36 18.16
N LEU A 364 17.43 10.37 18.03
CA LEU A 364 15.98 10.60 18.07
C LEU A 364 15.55 11.23 19.40
N LEU A 365 16.01 10.68 20.52
CA LEU A 365 15.68 11.18 21.86
C LEU A 365 16.25 12.59 22.09
N ASP A 366 17.52 12.82 21.77
CA ASP A 366 18.15 14.14 21.88
C ASP A 366 17.36 15.20 21.08
N ARG A 367 16.96 14.87 19.85
CA ARG A 367 16.19 15.78 18.98
C ARG A 367 14.78 16.05 19.51
N ARG A 368 14.10 15.03 20.06
CA ARG A 368 12.68 15.15 20.44
C ARG A 368 12.47 15.60 21.87
N LEU A 369 13.39 15.29 22.78
CA LEU A 369 13.28 15.56 24.21
C LEU A 369 14.20 16.68 24.68
N GLY A 370 15.30 16.96 23.97
CA GLY A 370 16.35 17.86 24.46
C GLY A 370 17.04 17.23 25.66
N ASP A 371 16.85 17.81 26.84
CA ASP A 371 17.41 17.28 28.08
C ASP A 371 16.61 16.08 28.58
N TRP A 372 17.23 14.91 28.50
CA TRP A 372 16.66 13.66 29.01
C TRP A 372 17.71 12.85 29.78
N GLN A 373 17.23 12.02 30.70
CA GLN A 373 18.06 11.02 31.38
C GLN A 373 17.26 9.73 31.62
N PRO A 374 17.93 8.59 31.75
CA PRO A 374 17.28 7.38 32.23
C PRO A 374 16.67 7.60 33.62
N THR A 375 15.50 7.03 33.86
CA THR A 375 14.84 7.11 35.16
C THR A 375 15.76 6.57 36.25
N SER A 376 16.29 7.49 37.07
CA SER A 376 17.09 7.23 38.28
C SER A 376 16.34 7.76 39.51
N ARG A 377 16.74 7.34 40.71
CA ARG A 377 16.08 7.76 41.96
C ARG A 377 16.30 9.25 42.32
N HIS A 378 17.01 10.02 41.50
CA HIS A 378 17.28 11.44 41.76
C HIS A 378 16.06 12.29 41.40
N ALA A 379 15.42 12.84 42.43
CA ALA A 379 14.14 13.55 42.33
C ALA A 379 14.22 14.95 41.70
N ASP A 380 15.43 15.50 41.51
CA ASP A 380 15.64 16.92 41.20
C ASP A 380 15.93 17.23 39.72
N PHE A 381 15.84 16.24 38.82
CA PHE A 381 16.05 16.46 37.39
C PHE A 381 14.84 17.12 36.73
N GLN A 382 15.06 18.24 36.05
CA GLN A 382 14.01 19.04 35.41
C GLN A 382 13.69 18.63 33.96
N GLY A 383 14.50 17.76 33.34
CA GLY A 383 14.27 17.24 31.99
C GLY A 383 13.38 15.98 31.96
N PHE A 384 13.33 15.31 30.81
CA PHE A 384 12.54 14.09 30.63
C PHE A 384 13.21 12.87 31.28
N GLN A 385 12.45 12.15 32.11
CA GLN A 385 12.85 10.84 32.61
C GLN A 385 12.41 9.75 31.64
N VAL A 386 13.35 8.90 31.21
CA VAL A 386 13.12 7.89 30.16
C VAL A 386 13.29 6.48 30.71
N GLU A 387 12.33 5.61 30.42
CA GLU A 387 12.40 4.17 30.70
C GLU A 387 12.45 3.37 29.40
N PHE A 388 13.37 2.41 29.34
CA PHE A 388 13.63 1.60 28.15
C PHE A 388 13.21 0.15 28.40
N PHE A 389 12.39 -0.37 27.49
CA PHE A 389 11.91 -1.75 27.50
C PHE A 389 12.17 -2.40 26.16
N GLY A 390 12.55 -3.68 26.15
CA GLY A 390 12.75 -4.39 24.90
C GLY A 390 12.52 -5.89 24.98
N ASP A 391 12.76 -6.57 23.85
CA ASP A 391 12.68 -8.03 23.77
C ASP A 391 13.55 -8.67 24.86
N PRO A 392 12.98 -9.57 25.70
CA PRO A 392 13.74 -10.35 26.67
C PRO A 392 14.94 -11.09 26.09
N LYS A 393 14.88 -11.50 24.81
CA LYS A 393 16.00 -12.16 24.11
C LYS A 393 17.16 -11.24 23.75
N GLY A 394 17.01 -9.93 23.89
CA GLY A 394 18.11 -8.99 23.65
C GLY A 394 19.23 -9.05 24.72
N GLU A 395 19.01 -9.79 25.81
CA GLU A 395 20.00 -10.16 26.82
C GLU A 395 20.84 -11.37 26.39
N ASP A 396 20.42 -12.11 25.35
CA ASP A 396 21.20 -13.21 24.80
C ASP A 396 22.30 -12.65 23.88
N GLY A 397 23.54 -13.09 24.06
CA GLY A 397 24.67 -12.71 23.19
C GLY A 397 24.47 -13.18 21.75
N THR A 398 25.10 -12.50 20.79
CA THR A 398 25.11 -12.98 19.39
C THR A 398 26.05 -14.18 19.25
N GLN A 399 25.82 -15.04 18.25
CA GLN A 399 26.67 -16.23 17.99
C GLN A 399 28.16 -15.89 17.71
N SER A 400 28.50 -14.61 17.47
CA SER A 400 29.83 -14.14 17.10
C SER A 400 30.49 -13.19 18.12
N ASP A 401 29.73 -12.54 19.01
CA ASP A 401 30.25 -11.59 20.01
C ASP A 401 29.54 -11.77 21.35
N GLU A 402 30.31 -11.76 22.45
CA GLU A 402 29.82 -11.82 23.85
C GLU A 402 29.05 -10.56 24.29
N THR A 403 28.99 -9.52 23.45
CA THR A 403 28.31 -8.25 23.76
C THR A 403 26.84 -8.34 23.37
N THR A 404 25.93 -8.11 24.32
CA THR A 404 24.48 -8.15 24.08
C THR A 404 23.97 -6.82 23.50
N ALA A 405 22.77 -6.84 22.89
CA ALA A 405 22.15 -5.59 22.45
C ALA A 405 21.91 -4.63 23.63
N TYR A 406 21.64 -5.17 24.83
CA TYR A 406 21.43 -4.40 26.04
C TYR A 406 22.71 -3.71 26.51
N ASP A 407 23.86 -4.38 26.40
CA ASP A 407 25.17 -3.80 26.73
C ASP A 407 25.51 -2.63 25.81
N VAL A 408 25.23 -2.79 24.51
CA VAL A 408 25.43 -1.71 23.53
C VAL A 408 24.56 -0.51 23.89
N PHE A 409 23.25 -0.68 24.09
CA PHE A 409 22.37 0.43 24.47
C PHE A 409 22.77 1.09 25.80
N ARG A 410 23.22 0.29 26.78
CA ARG A 410 23.74 0.80 28.06
C ARG A 410 24.96 1.69 27.86
N SER A 411 25.86 1.37 26.92
CA SER A 411 27.03 2.20 26.61
C SER A 411 26.66 3.58 26.05
N PHE A 412 25.48 3.71 25.44
CA PHE A 412 24.90 4.99 24.99
C PHE A 412 24.01 5.67 26.03
N GLY A 413 24.04 5.23 27.29
CA GLY A 413 23.23 5.80 28.36
C GLY A 413 21.76 5.40 28.30
N MET A 414 21.40 4.29 27.64
CA MET A 414 20.03 3.79 27.51
C MET A 414 19.89 2.41 28.17
N PRO A 415 19.73 2.33 29.50
CA PRO A 415 19.63 1.05 30.20
C PRO A 415 18.30 0.35 29.91
N VAL A 416 18.32 -0.64 29.01
CA VAL A 416 17.14 -1.44 28.62
C VAL A 416 16.78 -2.45 29.69
N ARG A 417 15.48 -2.61 29.96
CA ARG A 417 14.92 -3.67 30.79
C ARG A 417 14.10 -4.64 29.92
N PRO A 418 14.10 -5.95 30.23
CA PRO A 418 13.23 -6.87 29.53
C PRO A 418 11.76 -6.54 29.82
N ALA A 419 10.92 -6.57 28.79
CA ALA A 419 9.48 -6.42 28.97
C ALA A 419 8.95 -7.52 29.91
N PRO A 420 8.05 -7.21 30.87
CA PRO A 420 7.60 -8.15 31.88
C PRO A 420 6.56 -9.15 31.32
N VAL A 421 6.99 -10.02 30.40
CA VAL A 421 6.16 -11.04 29.75
C VAL A 421 6.78 -12.42 29.92
N LYS A 422 6.03 -13.34 30.52
CA LYS A 422 6.48 -14.72 30.70
C LYS A 422 6.62 -15.41 29.34
N ASN A 423 7.76 -16.05 29.09
CA ASN A 423 8.08 -16.80 27.87
C ASN A 423 7.91 -16.00 26.56
N ASN A 424 7.96 -14.66 26.61
CA ASN A 424 7.69 -13.79 25.46
C ASN A 424 6.35 -14.12 24.75
N HIS A 425 5.32 -14.47 25.51
CA HIS A 425 4.03 -14.95 24.99
C HIS A 425 3.30 -13.89 24.15
N ILE A 426 3.27 -14.10 22.82
CA ILE A 426 2.79 -13.15 21.82
C ILE A 426 1.38 -12.62 22.10
N GLN A 427 0.45 -13.51 22.45
CA GLN A 427 -0.94 -13.13 22.67
C GLN A 427 -1.08 -12.13 23.82
N THR A 428 -0.33 -12.29 24.91
CA THR A 428 -0.33 -11.35 26.05
C THR A 428 0.18 -9.96 25.66
N ARG A 429 1.17 -9.93 24.76
CA ARG A 429 1.72 -8.68 24.23
C ARG A 429 0.72 -7.96 23.33
N ILE A 430 0.02 -8.70 22.46
CA ILE A 430 -1.05 -8.18 21.60
C ILE A 430 -2.20 -7.61 22.44
N GLU A 431 -2.66 -8.36 23.44
CA GLU A 431 -3.77 -7.99 24.32
C GLU A 431 -3.49 -6.71 25.13
N ALA A 432 -2.24 -6.47 25.53
CA ALA A 432 -1.87 -5.25 26.24
C ALA A 432 -2.08 -4.00 25.37
N VAL A 433 -1.74 -4.07 24.09
CA VAL A 433 -1.97 -2.97 23.13
C VAL A 433 -3.46 -2.88 22.78
N GLU A 434 -4.14 -4.01 22.59
CA GLU A 434 -5.58 -4.04 22.33
C GLU A 434 -6.37 -3.36 23.46
N TYR A 435 -6.02 -3.63 24.72
CA TYR A 435 -6.60 -2.95 25.88
C TYR A 435 -6.43 -1.42 25.82
N ALA A 436 -5.26 -0.93 25.41
CA ALA A 436 -5.03 0.50 25.20
C ALA A 436 -5.87 1.07 24.05
N MET A 437 -6.18 0.29 23.00
CA MET A 437 -7.02 0.72 21.88
C MET A 437 -8.51 0.80 22.24
N ILE A 438 -9.05 -0.23 22.90
CA ILE A 438 -10.50 -0.33 23.17
C ILE A 438 -10.96 0.52 24.36
N THR A 439 -10.04 0.93 25.23
CA THR A 439 -10.38 1.68 26.44
C THR A 439 -10.63 3.16 26.13
N MET A 440 -11.67 3.71 26.75
CA MET A 440 -11.98 5.14 26.72
C MET A 440 -11.63 5.78 28.08
N VAL A 441 -11.01 6.95 28.05
CA VAL A 441 -10.69 7.75 29.24
C VAL A 441 -11.33 9.12 29.08
N ASN A 442 -12.29 9.44 29.95
CA ASN A 442 -13.07 10.70 29.91
C ASN A 442 -13.68 10.98 28.53
N GLY A 443 -14.26 9.96 27.89
CA GLY A 443 -14.91 10.07 26.57
C GLY A 443 -13.95 10.19 25.39
N MET A 444 -12.64 10.10 25.60
CA MET A 444 -11.63 10.09 24.54
C MET A 444 -10.89 8.75 24.44
N PRO A 445 -10.41 8.36 23.25
CA PRO A 445 -9.62 7.14 23.08
C PRO A 445 -8.37 7.14 23.95
N ARG A 446 -8.09 6.01 24.60
CA ARG A 446 -6.93 5.84 25.46
C ARG A 446 -5.62 5.83 24.68
N LEU A 447 -5.59 5.25 23.48
CA LEU A 447 -4.44 5.29 22.58
C LEU A 447 -4.53 6.45 21.58
N LEU A 448 -3.44 7.19 21.43
CA LEU A 448 -3.25 8.18 20.38
C LEU A 448 -1.84 8.07 19.78
N VAL A 449 -1.77 7.85 18.46
CA VAL A 449 -0.54 7.72 17.67
C VAL A 449 -0.34 8.97 16.83
N CYS A 450 0.87 9.51 16.81
CA CYS A 450 1.21 10.67 16.01
C CYS A 450 1.25 10.34 14.51
N GLY A 451 0.30 10.85 13.71
CA GLY A 451 0.21 10.53 12.28
C GLY A 451 1.35 11.08 11.41
N VAL A 452 2.09 12.06 11.91
CA VAL A 452 3.22 12.72 11.20
C VAL A 452 4.53 11.97 11.42
N ASN A 453 4.86 11.69 12.69
CA ASN A 453 6.15 11.14 13.14
C ASN A 453 6.12 9.63 13.44
N CYS A 454 4.96 8.97 13.35
CA CYS A 454 4.80 7.52 13.56
C CYS A 454 4.07 6.89 12.37
N ARG A 455 4.68 6.96 11.18
CA ARG A 455 4.05 6.55 9.91
C ARG A 455 4.02 5.03 9.79
N THR A 456 5.12 4.35 10.10
CA THR A 456 5.24 2.90 10.04
C THR A 456 4.33 2.25 11.06
N LEU A 457 4.32 2.74 12.31
CA LEU A 457 3.42 2.24 13.33
C LEU A 457 1.94 2.46 12.98
N LYS A 458 1.60 3.62 12.41
CA LYS A 458 0.23 3.90 11.94
C LYS A 458 -0.22 2.86 10.92
N VAL A 459 0.62 2.54 9.94
CA VAL A 459 0.30 1.54 8.91
C VAL A 459 0.26 0.13 9.50
N ALA A 460 1.19 -0.20 10.40
CA ALA A 460 1.19 -1.46 11.13
C ALA A 460 -0.12 -1.67 11.90
N MET A 461 -0.59 -0.66 12.63
CA MET A 461 -1.85 -0.71 13.38
C MET A 461 -3.09 -0.70 12.48
N ALA A 462 -3.04 -0.02 11.32
CA ALA A 462 -4.12 -0.04 10.32
C ALA A 462 -4.28 -1.38 9.61
N GLY A 463 -3.43 -2.35 9.95
CA GLY A 463 -3.50 -3.74 9.55
C GLY A 463 -2.22 -4.26 8.91
N GLY A 464 -1.20 -3.42 8.67
CA GLY A 464 0.11 -3.88 8.22
C GLY A 464 0.66 -5.01 9.10
N TYR A 465 0.40 -4.99 10.41
CA TYR A 465 0.64 -6.11 11.32
C TYR A 465 -0.56 -7.06 11.33
N HIS A 466 -0.37 -8.26 10.76
CA HIS A 466 -1.45 -9.19 10.46
C HIS A 466 -1.04 -10.67 10.61
N PHE A 467 -2.04 -11.53 10.77
CA PHE A 467 -1.90 -12.98 10.64
C PHE A 467 -2.06 -13.37 9.17
N ALA A 468 -0.97 -13.79 8.51
CA ALA A 468 -1.01 -14.17 7.10
C ALA A 468 -1.93 -15.35 6.85
N ARG A 469 -2.62 -15.34 5.70
CA ARG A 469 -3.47 -16.44 5.26
C ARG A 469 -2.62 -17.66 4.86
N ILE A 470 -3.05 -18.85 5.27
CA ILE A 470 -2.41 -20.09 4.84
C ILE A 470 -2.84 -20.39 3.41
N LYS A 471 -1.88 -20.43 2.47
CA LYS A 471 -2.12 -20.70 1.04
C LYS A 471 -3.03 -21.91 0.85
N GLY A 472 -4.07 -21.76 0.02
CA GLY A 472 -5.04 -22.83 -0.28
C GLY A 472 -6.12 -23.06 0.78
N THR A 473 -6.18 -22.27 1.87
CA THR A 473 -7.20 -22.42 2.92
C THR A 473 -7.88 -21.10 3.27
N SER A 474 -8.93 -21.14 4.11
CA SER A 474 -9.53 -19.96 4.74
C SER A 474 -8.95 -19.65 6.12
N ARG A 475 -7.94 -20.41 6.58
CA ARG A 475 -7.30 -20.27 7.88
C ARG A 475 -6.11 -19.30 7.81
N HIS A 476 -5.75 -18.73 8.95
CA HIS A 476 -4.60 -17.83 9.10
C HIS A 476 -3.54 -18.49 9.98
N LYS A 477 -2.29 -18.03 9.87
CA LYS A 477 -1.21 -18.42 10.80
C LYS A 477 -1.57 -17.99 12.23
N GLU A 478 -1.08 -18.73 13.22
CA GLU A 478 -1.29 -18.42 14.64
C GLU A 478 -0.37 -17.28 15.14
N THR A 479 0.72 -17.03 14.43
CA THR A 479 1.64 -15.93 14.68
C THR A 479 1.53 -14.87 13.60
N PRO A 480 1.71 -13.58 13.94
CA PRO A 480 1.76 -12.51 12.95
C PRO A 480 2.87 -12.76 11.92
N GLU A 481 2.64 -12.31 10.69
CA GLU A 481 3.62 -12.38 9.62
C GLU A 481 4.84 -11.51 9.98
N LYS A 482 6.04 -12.06 9.77
CA LYS A 482 7.29 -11.34 9.99
C LYS A 482 7.62 -10.53 8.73
N ASP A 483 7.13 -9.31 8.70
CA ASP A 483 7.37 -8.31 7.67
C ASP A 483 7.91 -7.00 8.28
N ARG A 484 8.05 -5.96 7.43
CA ARG A 484 8.54 -4.64 7.84
C ARG A 484 7.69 -3.93 8.91
N TYR A 485 6.46 -4.38 9.15
CA TYR A 485 5.55 -3.82 10.15
C TYR A 485 5.59 -4.58 11.47
N SER A 486 6.12 -5.80 11.47
CA SER A 486 6.17 -6.67 12.64
C SER A 486 7.10 -6.15 13.74
N ASP A 487 8.28 -5.64 13.38
CA ASP A 487 9.28 -5.18 14.36
C ASP A 487 8.80 -3.93 15.12
N ILE A 488 8.18 -2.96 14.43
CA ILE A 488 7.63 -1.75 15.07
C ILE A 488 6.41 -2.06 15.95
N ALA A 489 5.61 -3.06 15.55
CA ALA A 489 4.49 -3.54 16.33
C ALA A 489 4.96 -4.25 17.60
N ASP A 490 5.97 -5.12 17.51
CA ASP A 490 6.58 -5.82 18.64
C ASP A 490 7.22 -4.81 19.63
N ALA A 491 7.98 -3.82 19.12
CA ALA A 491 8.53 -2.73 19.94
C ALA A 491 7.45 -1.97 20.72
N THR A 492 6.30 -1.69 20.08
CA THR A 492 5.15 -1.06 20.76
C THR A 492 4.60 -1.93 21.88
N GLN A 493 4.45 -3.24 21.64
CA GLN A 493 3.95 -4.16 22.66
C GLN A 493 4.88 -4.21 23.88
N TYR A 494 6.20 -4.22 23.68
CA TYR A 494 7.18 -4.19 24.76
C TYR A 494 7.11 -2.89 25.57
N MET A 495 6.96 -1.74 24.92
CA MET A 495 6.78 -0.44 25.59
C MET A 495 5.56 -0.44 26.51
N VAL A 496 4.41 -0.86 25.96
CA VAL A 496 3.10 -0.85 26.64
C VAL A 496 3.12 -1.81 27.83
N LEU A 497 3.68 -3.02 27.67
CA LEU A 497 3.86 -3.97 28.77
C LEU A 497 4.81 -3.45 29.85
N GLY A 498 5.94 -2.87 29.44
CA GLY A 498 6.97 -2.33 30.34
C GLY A 498 6.44 -1.23 31.24
N ALA A 499 5.59 -0.35 30.71
CA ALA A 499 4.93 0.72 31.45
C ALA A 499 3.83 0.24 32.43
N GLY A 500 3.55 -1.07 32.48
CA GLY A 500 2.69 -1.68 33.50
C GLY A 500 1.31 -2.14 33.03
N GLU A 501 1.02 -2.07 31.73
CA GLU A 501 -0.30 -2.46 31.17
C GLU A 501 -0.60 -3.95 31.36
N GLY A 502 0.44 -4.80 31.40
CA GLY A 502 0.28 -6.23 31.70
C GLY A 502 -0.30 -6.50 33.11
N ARG A 503 -0.12 -5.57 34.06
CA ARG A 503 -0.74 -5.66 35.40
C ARG A 503 -2.18 -5.15 35.40
N ALA A 504 -2.51 -4.15 34.59
CA ALA A 504 -3.86 -3.61 34.46
C ALA A 504 -4.82 -4.62 33.81
N VAL A 505 -4.35 -5.36 32.78
CA VAL A 505 -5.09 -6.46 32.15
C VAL A 505 -5.31 -7.63 33.13
N ALA A 506 -4.37 -7.87 34.05
CA ALA A 506 -4.47 -8.89 35.10
C ALA A 506 -5.18 -8.41 36.41
N GLY A 507 -5.83 -7.24 36.40
CA GLY A 507 -6.63 -6.73 37.54
C GLY A 507 -5.83 -6.01 38.64
N GLY A 508 -4.56 -5.67 38.43
CA GLY A 508 -3.73 -4.91 39.35
C GLY A 508 -3.86 -3.39 39.18
N THR A 509 -3.92 -2.65 40.28
CA THR A 509 -3.94 -1.17 40.26
C THR A 509 -2.57 -0.57 39.95
N HIS A 510 -2.55 0.53 39.17
CA HIS A 510 -1.35 1.28 38.85
C HIS A 510 -0.74 1.91 40.12
N ALA A 511 0.58 1.74 40.33
CA ALA A 511 1.35 2.43 41.36
C ALA A 511 1.65 3.90 40.98
N GLY A 512 0.63 4.64 40.54
CA GLY A 512 0.72 6.02 40.08
C GLY A 512 0.10 7.05 41.04
N ARG A 513 -0.20 6.69 42.29
CA ARG A 513 -0.62 7.67 43.29
C ARG A 513 0.62 8.31 43.92
N LYS A 514 1.09 9.43 43.35
CA LYS A 514 1.62 10.49 44.21
C LYS A 514 0.41 11.07 44.95
N SER A 515 0.44 11.01 46.28
CA SER A 515 -0.56 11.58 47.18
C SER A 515 -0.88 13.02 46.75
N ALA A 516 -2.15 13.42 46.83
CA ALA A 516 -2.52 14.82 46.67
C ALA A 516 -1.70 15.65 47.66
N VAL A 517 -1.00 16.67 47.15
CA VAL A 517 -0.32 17.65 48.00
C VAL A 517 -1.44 18.48 48.64
N ASP A 518 -1.58 18.38 49.96
CA ASP A 518 -2.48 19.24 50.74
C ASP A 518 -2.01 20.69 50.61
N ILE A 519 -2.68 21.45 49.75
CA ILE A 519 -2.51 22.89 49.69
C ILE A 519 -3.23 23.46 50.92
N LYS A 520 -2.48 23.72 52.00
CA LYS A 520 -2.97 24.55 53.10
C LYS A 520 -3.28 25.95 52.57
N VAL A 521 -4.55 26.21 52.33
CA VAL A 521 -5.06 27.55 52.02
C VAL A 521 -4.82 28.45 53.23
N GLN A 522 -3.77 29.28 53.19
CA GLN A 522 -3.64 30.39 54.13
C GLN A 522 -4.79 31.37 53.90
N LYS A 523 -5.70 31.48 54.87
CA LYS A 523 -6.70 32.56 54.92
C LYS A 523 -5.97 33.90 55.00
N LYS A 524 -5.87 34.63 53.89
CA LYS A 524 -5.51 36.04 53.90
C LYS A 524 -6.63 36.83 54.60
N SER A 525 -6.32 37.39 55.78
CA SER A 525 -7.21 38.31 56.48
C SER A 525 -7.35 39.59 55.63
N ARG A 526 -8.58 39.93 55.22
CA ARG A 526 -8.89 41.24 54.64
C ARG A 526 -8.96 42.27 55.77
N ARG A 527 -7.92 43.09 55.92
CA ARG A 527 -8.04 44.37 56.65
C ARG A 527 -8.88 45.31 55.79
N ARG A 528 -10.03 45.73 56.31
CA ARG A 528 -10.80 46.88 55.82
C ARG A 528 -10.03 48.14 56.22
N GLY A 529 -9.45 48.83 55.24
CA GLY A 529 -9.07 50.24 55.39
C GLY A 529 -10.28 51.09 55.00
N GLY A 530 -10.79 51.84 55.96
CA GLY A 530 -11.79 52.88 55.76
C GLY A 530 -11.25 54.19 56.33
N PHE A 531 -11.58 55.27 55.62
CA PHE A 531 -11.13 56.66 55.71
C PHE A 531 -9.74 56.96 55.16
#